data_AF-A0A6L4ZNE1-F1
#
_entry.id   AF-A0A6L4ZNE1-F1
#
_cell.length_a   1.000
_cell.length_b   1.000
_cell.length_c   1.000
_cell.angle_alpha   90.00
_cell.angle_beta   90.00
_cell.angle_gamma   90.00
#
_symmetry.space_group_name_H-M   'P 1'
#
loop_
_entity.id
_entity.type
_entity.pdbx_description
1 polymer ?
#
loop_
_entity_poly.entity_id
_entity_poly.type
_entity_poly.pdbx_seq_one_letter_code
_entity_poly.pdbx_strand_id
1 'polypeptide(L)'
;MIELTNKTEKNIIDEAALLVRLGQRIRVLRKERGLTIKELANNTGLSLRFLSQLEAGEGNIAVSRLAQIAIVLEIRLSELLLEVQESRNKTDMLRTEIDALLISRSENELMLVKRLVNLALGHHQRTAVGLLGLRGAGKTTVGKKLAAKLTVPFWELDERIEDIAGLSLSEIFALHGETYYRRLEVQALTEVLSRSQFAVIALPGGIVNNPEAFSLTKQHCLTIWLKANPEDHMERVLAQGDRRPMANRPNAMTELRTILMAREPLYQQANLTIDTSLLGINKSIENTLSELRRLG
;
A
#
# COMPACT_ATOMS: atom_id res chain seq x y z
N MET A 1 16.84 42.99 -7.46
CA MET A 1 15.39 42.78 -7.44
C MET A 1 15.12 41.36 -7.89
N ILE A 2 14.72 40.50 -6.97
CA ILE A 2 13.73 39.42 -7.08
C ILE A 2 13.65 38.88 -5.65
N GLU A 3 12.54 39.23 -4.99
CA GLU A 3 12.21 38.81 -3.63
C GLU A 3 12.08 37.30 -3.56
N LEU A 4 12.84 36.71 -2.64
CA LEU A 4 12.52 35.42 -2.04
C LEU A 4 11.26 35.62 -1.19
N THR A 5 10.09 35.47 -1.80
CA THR A 5 8.83 35.36 -1.07
C THR A 5 8.77 33.99 -0.40
N ASN A 6 9.14 34.00 0.88
CA ASN A 6 8.95 32.94 1.86
C ASN A 6 7.51 32.39 1.79
N LYS A 7 7.36 31.24 1.12
CA LYS A 7 6.13 30.44 1.08
C LYS A 7 6.09 29.43 2.22
N THR A 8 6.36 29.91 3.43
CA THR A 8 6.07 29.23 4.69
C THR A 8 5.00 30.06 5.39
N GLU A 9 3.76 29.95 4.90
CA GLU A 9 2.60 30.24 5.74
C GLU A 9 2.65 29.24 6.89
N LYS A 10 3.24 29.69 8.01
CA LYS A 10 3.03 29.04 9.30
C LYS A 10 1.52 28.95 9.50
N ASN A 11 1.01 27.74 9.70
CA ASN A 11 -0.22 27.49 10.44
C ASN A 11 -0.03 28.04 11.87
N ILE A 12 -0.05 29.36 12.01
CA ILE A 12 -0.17 30.01 13.30
C ILE A 12 -1.62 29.78 13.68
N ILE A 13 -1.85 28.88 14.64
CA ILE A 13 -3.15 28.74 15.28
C ILE A 13 -3.52 30.15 15.76
N ASP A 14 -4.55 30.74 15.16
CA ASP A 14 -5.13 31.98 15.67
C ASP A 14 -5.74 31.67 17.03
N GLU A 15 -4.97 31.96 18.08
CA GLU A 15 -5.27 31.66 19.48
C GLU A 15 -6.60 32.31 19.89
N ALA A 16 -6.86 33.53 19.43
CA ALA A 16 -8.11 34.23 19.70
C ALA A 16 -9.29 33.51 19.04
N ALA A 17 -9.15 33.11 17.77
CA ALA A 17 -10.20 32.37 17.08
C ALA A 17 -10.45 30.99 17.71
N LEU A 18 -9.42 30.31 18.20
CA LEU A 18 -9.55 29.03 18.92
C LEU A 18 -10.32 29.19 20.22
N LEU A 19 -9.99 30.20 21.04
CA LEU A 19 -10.67 30.45 22.31
C LEU A 19 -12.14 30.80 22.11
N VAL A 20 -12.47 31.64 21.13
CA VAL A 20 -13.85 31.97 20.77
C VAL A 20 -14.64 30.72 20.40
N ARG A 21 -14.08 29.85 19.55
CA ARG A 21 -14.73 28.58 19.16
C ARG A 21 -14.93 27.65 20.36
N LEU A 22 -13.91 27.50 21.20
CA LEU A 22 -14.00 26.66 22.40
C LEU A 22 -15.10 27.17 23.34
N GLY A 23 -15.15 28.49 23.58
CA GLY A 23 -16.15 29.14 24.41
C GLY A 23 -17.57 28.91 23.90
N GLN A 24 -17.79 29.12 22.60
CA GLN A 24 -19.06 28.84 21.94
C GLN A 24 -19.47 27.37 22.07
N ARG A 25 -18.52 26.44 21.90
CA ARG A 25 -18.77 24.99 21.98
C ARG A 25 -19.21 24.57 23.39
N ILE A 26 -18.51 25.05 24.42
CA ILE A 26 -18.88 24.82 25.82
C ILE A 26 -20.29 25.36 26.10
N ARG A 27 -20.59 26.58 25.62
CA ARG A 27 -21.90 27.21 25.78
C ARG A 27 -23.03 26.40 25.14
N VAL A 28 -22.82 25.87 23.93
CA VAL A 28 -23.81 25.03 23.23
C VAL A 28 -24.05 23.73 24.00
N LEU A 29 -22.99 22.98 24.30
CA LEU A 29 -23.09 21.69 24.98
C LEU A 29 -23.68 21.80 26.39
N ARG A 30 -23.39 22.90 27.09
CA ARG A 30 -23.99 23.22 28.38
C ARG A 30 -25.50 23.46 28.25
N LYS A 31 -25.92 24.27 27.26
CA LYS A 31 -27.35 24.54 27.00
C LYS A 31 -28.12 23.30 26.58
N GLU A 32 -27.54 22.44 25.75
CA GLU A 32 -28.13 21.16 25.36
C GLU A 32 -28.39 20.23 26.56
N ARG A 33 -27.57 20.35 27.61
CA ARG A 33 -27.73 19.61 28.87
C ARG A 33 -28.63 20.33 29.89
N GLY A 34 -29.25 21.44 29.51
CA GLY A 34 -30.12 22.22 30.39
C GLY A 34 -29.38 22.91 31.55
N LEU A 35 -28.05 22.97 31.52
CA LEU A 35 -27.25 23.54 32.61
C LEU A 35 -27.16 25.06 32.49
N THR A 36 -27.32 25.77 33.60
CA THR A 36 -26.94 27.17 33.73
C THR A 36 -25.42 27.31 33.88
N ILE A 37 -24.85 28.49 33.56
CA ILE A 37 -23.42 28.78 33.82
C ILE A 37 -23.09 28.59 35.31
N LYS A 38 -24.04 28.90 36.21
CA LYS A 38 -23.88 28.75 37.66
C LYS A 38 -23.81 27.29 38.09
N GLU A 39 -24.65 26.43 37.51
CA GLU A 39 -24.58 24.98 37.77
C GLU A 39 -23.30 24.37 37.22
N LEU A 40 -22.86 24.78 36.02
CA LEU A 40 -21.58 24.33 35.47
C LEU A 40 -20.41 24.77 36.37
N ALA A 41 -20.43 25.99 36.90
CA ALA A 41 -19.43 26.50 37.85
C ALA A 41 -19.35 25.64 39.10
N ASN A 42 -20.51 25.36 39.72
CA ASN A 42 -20.58 24.54 40.92
C ASN A 42 -20.09 23.11 40.67
N ASN A 43 -20.50 22.50 39.56
CA ASN A 43 -20.17 21.11 39.23
C ASN A 43 -18.70 20.93 38.83
N THR A 44 -18.06 21.96 38.27
CA THR A 44 -16.64 21.92 37.87
C THR A 44 -15.69 22.45 38.96
N GLY A 45 -16.20 23.12 39.98
CA GLY A 45 -15.39 23.84 40.98
C GLY A 45 -14.70 25.10 40.41
N LEU A 46 -15.13 25.58 39.24
CA LEU A 46 -14.59 26.78 38.59
C LEU A 46 -15.42 28.01 38.98
N SER A 47 -14.80 29.19 38.95
CA SER A 47 -15.52 30.42 39.28
C SER A 47 -16.50 30.80 38.17
N LEU A 48 -17.66 31.35 38.56
CA LEU A 48 -18.68 31.86 37.64
C LEU A 48 -18.10 32.86 36.62
N ARG A 49 -17.24 33.77 37.11
CA ARG A 49 -16.57 34.78 36.29
C ARG A 49 -15.66 34.14 35.24
N PHE A 50 -14.89 33.12 35.62
CA PHE A 50 -13.99 32.43 34.71
C PHE A 50 -14.76 31.70 33.60
N LEU A 51 -15.84 30.97 33.93
CA LEU A 51 -16.67 30.32 32.92
C LEU A 51 -17.40 31.31 32.01
N SER A 52 -17.80 32.47 32.54
CA SER A 52 -18.38 33.53 31.71
C SER A 52 -17.38 34.12 30.71
N GLN A 53 -16.12 34.32 31.12
CA GLN A 53 -15.05 34.78 30.23
C GLN A 53 -14.72 33.71 29.20
N LEU A 54 -14.59 32.45 29.65
CA LEU A 54 -14.31 31.32 28.77
C LEU A 54 -15.39 31.17 27.68
N GLU A 55 -16.68 31.24 28.02
CA GLU A 55 -17.77 31.17 27.03
C GLU A 55 -17.83 32.38 26.08
N ALA A 56 -17.25 33.51 26.48
CA ALA A 56 -17.06 34.68 25.63
C ALA A 56 -15.83 34.57 24.71
N GLY A 57 -15.00 33.52 24.89
CA GLY A 57 -13.73 33.36 24.17
C GLY A 57 -12.58 34.17 24.78
N GLU A 58 -12.75 34.64 26.01
CA GLU A 58 -11.76 35.43 26.72
C GLU A 58 -10.95 34.57 27.70
N GLY A 59 -9.62 34.63 27.57
CA GLY A 59 -8.69 34.07 28.54
C GLY A 59 -8.28 32.62 28.29
N ASN A 60 -7.02 32.33 28.58
CA ASN A 60 -6.46 30.99 28.44
C ASN A 60 -6.93 30.06 29.56
N ILE A 61 -7.18 28.81 29.19
CA ILE A 61 -7.61 27.75 30.09
C ILE A 61 -6.55 26.64 30.14
N ALA A 62 -6.20 26.22 31.35
CA ALA A 62 -5.38 25.03 31.55
C ALA A 62 -6.13 23.78 31.07
N VAL A 63 -5.43 22.89 30.36
CA VAL A 63 -6.00 21.64 29.81
C VAL A 63 -6.71 20.79 30.89
N SER A 64 -6.21 20.80 32.13
CA SER A 64 -6.83 20.10 33.26
C SER A 64 -8.22 20.64 33.62
N ARG A 65 -8.44 21.95 33.54
CA ARG A 65 -9.76 22.57 33.78
C ARG A 65 -10.72 22.31 32.62
N LEU A 66 -10.19 22.29 31.40
CA LEU A 66 -10.88 21.85 30.20
C LEU A 66 -11.39 20.41 30.35
N ALA A 67 -10.57 19.51 30.89
CA ALA A 67 -10.96 18.13 31.18
C ALA A 67 -12.07 18.05 32.25
N GLN A 68 -12.04 18.89 33.29
CA GLN A 68 -13.11 18.97 34.28
C GLN A 68 -14.46 19.38 33.65
N ILE A 69 -14.43 20.37 32.76
CA ILE A 69 -15.61 20.79 32.00
C ILE A 69 -16.12 19.64 31.13
N ALA A 70 -15.22 18.92 30.44
CA ALA A 70 -15.59 17.77 29.60
C ALA A 70 -16.27 16.66 30.40
N ILE A 71 -15.80 16.37 31.62
CA ILE A 71 -16.40 15.38 32.52
C ILE A 71 -17.83 15.79 32.91
N VAL A 72 -18.04 17.03 33.35
CA VAL A 72 -19.39 17.52 33.73
C VAL A 72 -20.33 17.58 32.53
N LEU A 73 -19.78 17.84 31.35
CA LEU A 73 -20.51 17.77 30.09
C LEU A 73 -20.57 16.34 29.53
N GLU A 74 -20.13 15.29 30.22
CA GLU A 74 -20.23 13.90 29.75
C GLU A 74 -19.73 13.68 28.31
N ILE A 75 -18.61 14.28 27.94
CA ILE A 75 -17.97 14.17 26.63
C ILE A 75 -16.47 13.87 26.77
N ARG A 76 -15.86 13.36 25.70
CA ARG A 76 -14.40 13.27 25.62
C ARG A 76 -13.80 14.67 25.44
N LEU A 77 -12.63 14.92 26.03
CA LEU A 77 -11.91 16.20 25.89
C LEU A 77 -11.65 16.56 24.42
N SER A 78 -11.37 15.58 23.56
CA SER A 78 -11.19 15.79 22.13
C SER A 78 -12.43 16.39 21.46
N GLU A 79 -13.64 16.08 21.93
CA GLU A 79 -14.91 16.55 21.36
C GLU A 79 -15.21 18.03 21.66
N LEU A 80 -14.54 18.60 22.68
CA LEU A 80 -14.54 20.05 22.93
C LEU A 80 -13.67 20.81 21.90
N LEU A 81 -12.64 20.14 21.38
CA LEU A 81 -11.65 20.71 20.48
C LEU A 81 -11.92 20.39 19.01
N LEU A 82 -12.93 19.57 18.72
CA LEU A 82 -13.37 19.33 17.34
C LEU A 82 -13.90 20.62 16.73
N GLU A 83 -13.33 21.00 15.60
CA GLU A 83 -13.88 22.07 14.78
C GLU A 83 -15.29 21.66 14.32
N VAL A 84 -16.30 22.40 14.78
CA VAL A 84 -17.55 22.47 14.03
C VAL A 84 -17.26 23.35 12.82
N GLN A 85 -16.52 22.82 11.83
CA GLN A 85 -16.57 23.42 10.51
C GLN A 85 -18.04 23.31 10.07
N GLU A 86 -18.69 24.46 9.86
CA GLU A 86 -20.07 24.57 9.36
C GLU A 86 -20.26 23.95 7.97
N SER A 87 -19.20 23.43 7.36
CA SER A 87 -19.31 22.30 6.46
C SER A 87 -18.62 21.14 7.15
N ARG A 88 -19.39 20.14 7.61
CA ARG A 88 -18.83 18.80 7.79
C ARG A 88 -18.29 18.42 6.41
N ASN A 89 -17.01 18.68 6.16
CA ASN A 89 -16.37 18.29 4.92
C ASN A 89 -16.68 16.81 4.75
N LYS A 90 -17.19 16.42 3.59
CA LYS A 90 -17.58 15.03 3.30
C LYS A 90 -16.47 14.05 3.70
N THR A 91 -15.22 14.49 3.57
CA THR A 91 -14.01 13.80 4.03
C THR A 91 -13.97 13.50 5.53
N ASP A 92 -14.37 14.43 6.40
CA ASP A 92 -14.33 14.22 7.86
C ASP A 92 -15.48 13.33 8.35
N MET A 93 -16.65 13.38 7.68
CA MET A 93 -17.70 12.39 7.88
C MET A 93 -17.21 10.99 7.49
N LEU A 94 -16.60 10.85 6.30
CA LEU A 94 -16.07 9.57 5.83
C LEU A 94 -14.97 9.02 6.74
N ARG A 95 -14.08 9.87 7.26
CA ARG A 95 -13.08 9.47 8.27
C ARG A 95 -13.74 8.95 9.54
N THR A 96 -14.75 9.66 10.04
CA THR A 96 -15.50 9.25 11.24
C THR A 96 -16.21 7.91 11.03
N GLU A 97 -16.81 7.69 9.85
CA GLU A 97 -17.45 6.43 9.48
C GLU A 97 -16.43 5.28 9.39
N ILE A 98 -15.27 5.51 8.77
CA ILE A 98 -14.17 4.53 8.71
C ILE A 98 -13.70 4.19 10.12
N ASP A 99 -13.44 5.19 10.96
CA ASP A 99 -12.98 4.98 12.34
C ASP A 99 -14.01 4.16 13.15
N ALA A 100 -15.31 4.44 12.97
CA ALA A 100 -16.38 3.68 13.61
C ALA A 100 -16.39 2.19 13.18
N LEU A 101 -16.07 1.87 11.92
CA LEU A 101 -15.93 0.49 11.45
C LEU A 101 -14.73 -0.24 12.06
N LEU A 102 -13.68 0.50 12.44
CA LEU A 102 -12.40 -0.02 12.92
C LEU A 102 -12.29 -0.12 14.45
N ILE A 103 -13.09 0.64 15.22
CA ILE A 103 -13.01 0.73 16.70
C ILE A 103 -13.04 -0.62 17.43
N SER A 104 -13.85 -1.58 16.95
CA SER A 104 -14.05 -2.88 17.61
C SER A 104 -13.36 -4.04 16.91
N ARG A 105 -12.44 -3.76 15.99
CA ARG A 105 -11.72 -4.79 15.22
C ARG A 105 -10.52 -5.33 15.98
N SER A 106 -10.25 -6.61 15.80
CA SER A 106 -9.05 -7.26 16.31
C SER A 106 -7.79 -6.69 15.66
N GLU A 107 -6.64 -6.87 16.31
CA GLU A 107 -5.34 -6.45 15.77
C GLU A 107 -5.08 -7.08 14.38
N ASN A 108 -5.44 -8.35 14.18
CA ASN A 108 -5.29 -9.04 12.90
C ASN A 108 -6.14 -8.42 11.79
N GLU A 109 -7.39 -8.05 12.07
CA GLU A 109 -8.28 -7.36 11.13
C GLU A 109 -7.74 -5.96 10.81
N LEU A 110 -7.29 -5.20 11.81
CA LEU A 110 -6.70 -3.89 11.60
C LEU A 110 -5.40 -3.96 10.78
N MET A 111 -4.57 -4.99 11.00
CA MET A 111 -3.41 -5.25 10.16
C MET A 111 -3.80 -5.57 8.71
N LEU A 112 -4.89 -6.30 8.48
CA LEU A 112 -5.39 -6.55 7.13
C LEU A 112 -5.85 -5.25 6.47
N VAL A 113 -6.65 -4.43 7.16
CA VAL A 113 -7.12 -3.12 6.65
C VAL A 113 -5.93 -2.22 6.31
N LYS A 114 -4.94 -2.10 7.22
CA LYS A 114 -3.72 -1.33 6.97
C LYS A 114 -3.00 -1.80 5.71
N ARG A 115 -2.86 -3.12 5.52
CA ARG A 115 -2.22 -3.71 4.34
C ARG A 115 -2.98 -3.38 3.04
N LEU A 116 -4.30 -3.52 3.05
CA LEU A 116 -5.15 -3.21 1.89
C LEU A 116 -5.16 -1.73 1.56
N VAL A 117 -5.27 -0.86 2.56
CA VAL A 117 -5.21 0.60 2.37
C VAL A 117 -3.85 1.02 1.84
N ASN A 118 -2.75 0.46 2.35
CA ASN A 118 -1.41 0.72 1.81
C ASN A 118 -1.25 0.23 0.37
N LEU A 119 -1.83 -0.92 0.02
CA LEU A 119 -1.82 -1.40 -1.36
C LEU A 119 -2.65 -0.50 -2.28
N ALA A 120 -3.83 -0.08 -1.85
CA ALA A 120 -4.71 0.74 -2.69
C ALA A 120 -4.29 2.21 -2.77
N LEU A 121 -3.84 2.80 -1.66
CA LEU A 121 -3.65 4.25 -1.48
C LEU A 121 -2.23 4.64 -1.04
N GLY A 122 -1.38 3.69 -0.66
CA GLY A 122 -0.02 3.98 -0.24
C GLY A 122 0.74 4.68 -1.35
N HIS A 123 1.34 5.84 -1.06
CA HIS A 123 2.13 6.61 -2.01
C HIS A 123 3.25 5.76 -2.62
N HIS A 124 3.06 5.21 -3.83
CA HIS A 124 4.02 4.59 -4.76
C HIS A 124 5.30 3.95 -4.17
N GLN A 125 5.24 3.40 -2.96
CA GLN A 125 6.39 2.81 -2.32
C GLN A 125 6.46 1.41 -2.86
N ARG A 126 7.49 1.15 -3.66
CA ARG A 126 7.74 -0.17 -4.20
C ARG A 126 8.02 -1.09 -3.03
N THR A 127 7.08 -1.99 -2.74
CA THR A 127 7.18 -2.95 -1.64
C THR A 127 7.83 -4.26 -2.08
N ALA A 128 8.14 -4.42 -3.37
CA ALA A 128 8.79 -5.62 -3.87
C ALA A 128 9.69 -5.36 -5.08
N VAL A 129 10.51 -6.36 -5.41
CA VAL A 129 11.15 -6.51 -6.73
C VAL A 129 10.40 -7.59 -7.52
N GLY A 130 9.89 -7.26 -8.69
CA GLY A 130 9.14 -8.18 -9.55
C GLY A 130 9.98 -8.60 -10.76
N LEU A 131 10.30 -9.90 -10.87
CA LEU A 131 11.10 -10.44 -11.97
C LEU A 131 10.19 -10.90 -13.11
N LEU A 132 10.32 -10.24 -14.25
CA LEU A 132 9.61 -10.52 -15.49
C LEU A 132 10.48 -11.34 -16.46
N GLY A 133 9.82 -12.11 -17.31
CA GLY A 133 10.47 -12.88 -18.39
C GLY A 133 9.85 -14.26 -18.55
N LEU A 134 10.16 -14.94 -19.66
CA LEU A 134 9.65 -16.27 -19.94
C LEU A 134 10.17 -17.33 -18.96
N ARG A 135 9.58 -18.52 -18.98
CA ARG A 135 10.15 -19.70 -18.31
C ARG A 135 11.57 -19.92 -18.87
N GLY A 136 12.50 -20.35 -18.02
CA GLY A 136 13.93 -20.43 -18.40
C GLY A 136 14.70 -19.11 -18.44
N ALA A 137 14.07 -17.94 -18.17
CA ALA A 137 14.80 -16.66 -18.09
C ALA A 137 15.79 -16.56 -16.90
N GLY A 138 15.79 -17.53 -15.99
CA GLY A 138 16.62 -17.49 -14.78
C GLY A 138 15.98 -16.72 -13.61
N LYS A 139 14.67 -16.48 -13.62
CA LYS A 139 13.94 -15.77 -12.53
C LYS A 139 14.22 -16.36 -11.15
N THR A 140 14.13 -17.68 -11.00
CA THR A 140 14.41 -18.37 -9.73
C THR A 140 15.86 -18.18 -9.29
N THR A 141 16.82 -18.36 -10.20
CA THR A 141 18.25 -18.26 -9.88
C THR A 141 18.66 -16.83 -9.52
N VAL A 142 18.25 -15.85 -10.32
CA VAL A 142 18.53 -14.43 -10.07
C VAL A 142 17.77 -13.94 -8.83
N GLY A 143 16.51 -14.33 -8.69
CA GLY A 143 15.66 -13.94 -7.58
C GLY A 143 16.15 -14.44 -6.24
N LYS A 144 16.53 -15.72 -6.12
CA LYS A 144 17.12 -16.26 -4.88
C LYS A 144 18.42 -15.55 -4.51
N LYS A 145 19.29 -15.26 -5.48
CA LYS A 145 20.54 -14.51 -5.23
C LYS A 145 20.28 -13.07 -4.79
N LEU A 146 19.35 -12.38 -5.44
CA LEU A 146 18.99 -11.01 -5.11
C LEU A 146 18.34 -10.92 -3.72
N ALA A 147 17.40 -11.82 -3.42
CA ALA A 147 16.73 -11.93 -2.13
C ALA A 147 17.72 -12.19 -1.00
N ALA A 148 18.68 -13.10 -1.21
CA ALA A 148 19.75 -13.37 -0.24
C ALA A 148 20.62 -12.13 0.03
N LYS A 149 21.03 -11.38 -1.01
CA LYS A 149 21.82 -10.14 -0.82
C LYS A 149 21.02 -9.04 -0.12
N LEU A 150 19.71 -8.98 -0.33
CA LEU A 150 18.81 -8.02 0.30
C LEU A 150 18.34 -8.45 1.70
N THR A 151 18.59 -9.70 2.11
CA THR A 151 18.07 -10.28 3.35
C THR A 151 16.53 -10.24 3.42
N VAL A 152 15.88 -10.58 2.31
CA VAL A 152 14.41 -10.58 2.16
C VAL A 152 13.92 -11.92 1.61
N PRO A 153 12.65 -12.28 1.79
CA PRO A 153 12.10 -13.51 1.23
C PRO A 153 12.05 -13.45 -0.31
N PHE A 154 12.16 -14.64 -0.90
CA PHE A 154 11.91 -14.88 -2.31
C PHE A 154 10.61 -15.68 -2.46
N TRP A 155 9.71 -15.24 -3.33
CA TRP A 155 8.45 -15.91 -3.62
C TRP A 155 8.35 -16.24 -5.10
N GLU A 156 7.85 -17.43 -5.43
CA GLU A 156 7.39 -17.76 -6.77
C GLU A 156 5.87 -17.60 -6.80
N LEU A 157 5.36 -16.76 -7.70
CA LEU A 157 3.92 -16.51 -7.75
C LEU A 157 3.15 -17.75 -8.22
N ASP A 158 3.75 -18.57 -9.09
CA ASP A 158 3.18 -19.83 -9.57
C ASP A 158 2.89 -20.77 -8.38
N GLU A 159 3.81 -20.93 -7.43
CA GLU A 159 3.60 -21.72 -6.21
C GLU A 159 2.43 -21.17 -5.39
N ARG A 160 2.33 -19.84 -5.24
CA ARG A 160 1.22 -19.22 -4.52
C ARG A 160 -0.13 -19.44 -5.21
N ILE A 161 -0.15 -19.43 -6.54
CA ILE A 161 -1.37 -19.71 -7.33
C ILE A 161 -1.82 -21.15 -7.09
N GLU A 162 -0.89 -22.10 -7.12
CA GLU A 162 -1.17 -23.51 -6.83
C GLU A 162 -1.68 -23.71 -5.40
N ASP A 163 -1.05 -23.06 -4.41
CA ASP A 163 -1.49 -23.10 -3.01
C ASP A 163 -2.92 -22.59 -2.83
N ILE A 164 -3.27 -21.48 -3.49
CA ILE A 164 -4.62 -20.88 -3.39
C ILE A 164 -5.66 -21.79 -4.04
N ALA A 165 -5.32 -22.41 -5.18
CA ALA A 165 -6.22 -23.28 -5.92
C ALA A 165 -6.32 -24.69 -5.32
N GLY A 166 -5.31 -25.14 -4.57
CA GLY A 166 -5.16 -26.54 -4.15
C GLY A 166 -4.94 -27.50 -5.33
N LEU A 167 -4.48 -26.99 -6.48
CA LEU A 167 -4.33 -27.70 -7.74
C LEU A 167 -3.02 -27.28 -8.42
N SER A 168 -2.41 -28.18 -9.19
CA SER A 168 -1.27 -27.80 -10.03
C SER A 168 -1.71 -26.86 -11.16
N LEU A 169 -0.77 -26.07 -11.68
CA LEU A 169 -1.06 -25.18 -12.83
C LEU A 169 -1.66 -25.95 -14.01
N SER A 170 -1.18 -27.17 -14.28
CA SER A 170 -1.71 -28.00 -15.37
C SER A 170 -3.16 -28.41 -15.14
N GLU A 171 -3.56 -28.75 -13.91
CA GLU A 171 -4.94 -29.05 -13.55
C GLU A 171 -5.84 -27.81 -13.62
N ILE A 172 -5.34 -26.66 -13.16
CA ILE A 172 -6.06 -25.37 -13.26
C ILE A 172 -6.43 -25.07 -14.70
N PHE A 173 -5.46 -25.17 -15.63
CA PHE A 173 -5.74 -24.92 -17.05
C PHE A 173 -6.67 -25.97 -17.66
N ALA A 174 -6.53 -27.25 -17.29
CA ALA A 174 -7.34 -28.34 -17.84
C ALA A 174 -8.80 -28.30 -17.36
N LEU A 175 -9.04 -27.98 -16.08
CA LEU A 175 -10.35 -28.04 -15.44
C LEU A 175 -11.11 -26.71 -15.50
N HIS A 176 -10.41 -25.59 -15.35
CA HIS A 176 -11.02 -24.27 -15.15
C HIS A 176 -10.64 -23.24 -16.21
N GLY A 177 -9.62 -23.54 -17.03
CA GLY A 177 -9.20 -22.71 -18.15
C GLY A 177 -8.46 -21.43 -17.75
N GLU A 178 -8.07 -20.66 -18.76
CA GLU A 178 -7.19 -19.49 -18.59
C GLU A 178 -7.86 -18.37 -17.78
N THR A 179 -9.15 -18.10 -17.98
CA THR A 179 -9.85 -17.02 -17.27
C THR A 179 -9.87 -17.20 -15.75
N TYR A 180 -9.94 -18.44 -15.27
CA TYR A 180 -9.83 -18.73 -13.85
C TYR A 180 -8.40 -18.52 -13.35
N TYR A 181 -7.41 -19.02 -14.08
CA TYR A 181 -6.00 -18.77 -13.80
C TYR A 181 -5.66 -17.27 -13.72
N ARG A 182 -6.20 -16.43 -14.62
CA ARG A 182 -5.99 -14.97 -14.59
C ARG A 182 -6.54 -14.30 -13.33
N ARG A 183 -7.66 -14.79 -12.79
CA ARG A 183 -8.19 -14.31 -11.51
C ARG A 183 -7.28 -14.71 -10.34
N LEU A 184 -6.76 -15.92 -10.37
CA LEU A 184 -5.80 -16.39 -9.37
C LEU A 184 -4.49 -15.60 -9.41
N GLU A 185 -4.00 -15.19 -10.60
CA GLU A 185 -2.81 -14.32 -10.71
C GLU A 185 -2.99 -13.01 -9.93
N VAL A 186 -4.15 -12.34 -10.08
CA VAL A 186 -4.46 -11.09 -9.37
C VAL A 186 -4.55 -11.35 -7.87
N GLN A 187 -5.26 -12.41 -7.47
CA GLN A 187 -5.44 -12.76 -6.06
C GLN A 187 -4.10 -13.08 -5.38
N ALA A 188 -3.30 -13.95 -5.98
CA ALA A 188 -1.99 -14.35 -5.46
C ALA A 188 -1.06 -13.14 -5.35
N LEU A 189 -1.02 -12.29 -6.37
CA LEU A 189 -0.15 -11.11 -6.39
C LEU A 189 -0.57 -10.10 -5.32
N THR A 190 -1.88 -9.85 -5.19
CA THR A 190 -2.45 -8.99 -4.15
C THR A 190 -2.06 -9.48 -2.76
N GLU A 191 -2.17 -10.78 -2.49
CA GLU A 191 -1.81 -11.33 -1.19
C GLU A 191 -0.31 -11.15 -0.90
N VAL A 192 0.56 -11.47 -1.87
CA VAL A 192 2.02 -11.34 -1.69
C VAL A 192 2.41 -9.88 -1.47
N LEU A 193 1.89 -8.94 -2.28
CA LEU A 193 2.19 -7.52 -2.18
C LEU A 193 1.61 -6.85 -0.93
N SER A 194 0.51 -7.39 -0.39
CA SER A 194 -0.10 -6.89 0.83
C SER A 194 0.76 -7.18 2.07
N ARG A 195 1.72 -8.11 2.00
CA ARG A 195 2.60 -8.43 3.15
C ARG A 195 3.47 -7.22 3.48
N SER A 196 3.63 -6.92 4.77
CA SER A 196 4.37 -5.74 5.25
C SER A 196 5.90 -5.84 5.11
N GLN A 197 6.40 -6.92 4.51
CA GLN A 197 7.83 -7.18 4.34
C GLN A 197 8.22 -7.02 2.87
N PHE A 198 9.30 -6.28 2.61
CA PHE A 198 9.87 -6.19 1.27
C PHE A 198 10.27 -7.58 0.77
N ALA A 199 10.03 -7.89 -0.51
CA ALA A 199 10.31 -9.22 -1.05
C ALA A 199 10.77 -9.19 -2.52
N VAL A 200 11.39 -10.28 -2.97
CA VAL A 200 11.65 -10.53 -4.40
C VAL A 200 10.66 -11.57 -4.90
N ILE A 201 9.99 -11.29 -6.02
CA ILE A 201 8.91 -12.11 -6.56
C ILE A 201 9.28 -12.54 -7.97
N ALA A 202 9.31 -13.84 -8.24
CA ALA A 202 9.32 -14.38 -9.60
C ALA A 202 7.89 -14.41 -10.14
N LEU A 203 7.63 -13.60 -11.16
CA LEU A 203 6.30 -13.48 -11.75
C LEU A 203 6.11 -14.51 -12.88
N PRO A 204 4.88 -14.98 -13.12
CA PRO A 204 4.58 -15.90 -14.21
C PRO A 204 4.91 -15.25 -15.55
N GLY A 205 5.39 -16.03 -16.52
CA GLY A 205 5.77 -15.48 -17.83
C GLY A 205 4.60 -14.79 -18.55
N GLY A 206 3.37 -15.22 -18.28
CA GLY A 206 2.16 -14.66 -18.84
C GLY A 206 1.61 -13.44 -18.12
N ILE A 207 2.20 -12.98 -17.00
CA ILE A 207 1.61 -11.93 -16.15
C ILE A 207 1.32 -10.63 -16.91
N VAL A 208 2.15 -10.32 -17.91
CA VAL A 208 2.02 -9.12 -18.75
C VAL A 208 0.74 -9.13 -19.60
N ASN A 209 0.18 -10.30 -19.88
CA ASN A 209 -1.08 -10.45 -20.63
C ASN A 209 -2.31 -10.32 -19.72
N ASN A 210 -2.13 -10.15 -18.42
CA ASN A 210 -3.18 -9.88 -17.45
C ASN A 210 -3.10 -8.39 -17.06
N PRO A 211 -3.91 -7.50 -17.65
CA PRO A 211 -3.77 -6.06 -17.46
C PRO A 211 -3.85 -5.63 -15.99
N GLU A 212 -4.72 -6.27 -15.20
CA GLU A 212 -4.91 -5.97 -13.78
C GLU A 212 -3.67 -6.37 -12.97
N ALA A 213 -3.22 -7.62 -13.11
CA ALA A 213 -2.03 -8.10 -12.40
C ALA A 213 -0.76 -7.36 -12.85
N PHE A 214 -0.65 -7.00 -14.12
CA PHE A 214 0.48 -6.23 -14.63
C PHE A 214 0.47 -4.79 -14.12
N SER A 215 -0.70 -4.17 -13.98
CA SER A 215 -0.85 -2.84 -13.36
C SER A 215 -0.40 -2.86 -11.89
N LEU A 216 -0.88 -3.83 -11.10
CA LEU A 216 -0.43 -4.03 -9.72
C LEU A 216 1.08 -4.22 -9.62
N THR A 217 1.63 -5.04 -10.52
CA THR A 217 3.07 -5.27 -10.61
C THR A 217 3.83 -3.97 -10.83
N LYS A 218 3.42 -3.13 -11.78
CA LYS A 218 4.09 -1.85 -12.06
C LYS A 218 3.97 -0.83 -10.93
N GLN A 219 2.83 -0.82 -10.25
CA GLN A 219 2.55 0.12 -9.19
C GLN A 219 3.35 -0.19 -7.91
N HIS A 220 3.53 -1.48 -7.59
CA HIS A 220 4.09 -1.91 -6.31
C HIS A 220 5.46 -2.58 -6.39
N CYS A 221 5.93 -2.93 -7.59
CA CYS A 221 7.25 -3.55 -7.75
C CYS A 221 8.24 -2.61 -8.45
N LEU A 222 9.52 -2.71 -8.05
CA LEU A 222 10.60 -2.45 -8.99
C LEU A 222 10.65 -3.63 -9.97
N THR A 223 10.22 -3.40 -11.21
CA THR A 223 10.14 -4.46 -12.22
C THR A 223 11.47 -4.64 -12.93
N ILE A 224 11.91 -5.89 -13.06
CA ILE A 224 13.16 -6.26 -13.71
C ILE A 224 12.86 -7.32 -14.77
N TRP A 225 13.09 -7.00 -16.02
CA TRP A 225 13.00 -7.96 -17.10
C TRP A 225 14.30 -8.74 -17.24
N LEU A 226 14.23 -10.05 -17.09
CA LEU A 226 15.31 -10.97 -17.41
C LEU A 226 15.21 -11.36 -18.88
N LYS A 227 16.01 -10.71 -19.72
CA LYS A 227 16.13 -11.00 -21.14
C LYS A 227 17.08 -12.19 -21.34
N ALA A 228 16.68 -13.14 -22.18
CA ALA A 228 17.55 -14.21 -22.65
C ALA A 228 17.21 -14.46 -24.13
N ASN A 229 18.13 -15.07 -24.86
CA ASN A 229 17.83 -15.47 -26.23
C ASN A 229 16.83 -16.65 -26.21
N PRO A 230 15.97 -16.78 -27.23
CA PRO A 230 15.03 -17.91 -27.35
C PRO A 230 15.71 -19.28 -27.17
N GLU A 231 16.94 -19.42 -27.68
CA GLU A 231 17.74 -20.63 -27.62
C GLU A 231 18.10 -20.97 -26.16
N ASP A 232 18.55 -19.97 -25.39
CA ASP A 232 18.88 -20.11 -23.97
C ASP A 232 17.64 -20.49 -23.14
N HIS A 233 16.48 -19.93 -23.47
CA HIS A 233 15.22 -20.28 -22.83
C HIS A 233 14.89 -21.76 -23.04
N MET A 234 14.99 -22.24 -24.28
CA MET A 234 14.66 -23.63 -24.63
C MET A 234 15.63 -24.61 -23.95
N GLU A 235 16.92 -24.34 -24.00
CA GLU A 235 17.95 -25.20 -23.39
C GLU A 235 17.73 -25.34 -21.87
N ARG A 236 17.45 -24.23 -21.18
CA ARG A 236 17.21 -24.24 -19.73
C ARG A 236 15.92 -24.95 -19.35
N VAL A 237 14.85 -24.79 -20.13
CA VAL A 237 13.56 -25.48 -19.86
C VAL A 237 13.72 -26.99 -20.04
N LEU A 238 14.46 -27.41 -21.08
CA LEU A 238 14.82 -28.83 -21.29
C LEU A 238 15.65 -29.40 -20.14
N ALA A 239 16.68 -28.66 -19.69
CA ALA A 239 17.53 -29.06 -18.59
C ALA A 239 16.77 -29.18 -17.24
N GLN A 240 15.69 -28.42 -17.07
CA GLN A 240 14.80 -28.50 -15.90
C GLN A 240 13.81 -29.69 -15.96
N GLY A 241 13.91 -30.55 -16.97
CA GLY A 241 13.06 -31.75 -17.11
C GLY A 241 11.64 -31.48 -17.62
N ASP A 242 11.32 -30.24 -17.96
CA ASP A 242 10.03 -29.86 -18.50
C ASP A 242 10.02 -30.11 -20.02
N ARG A 243 9.61 -31.32 -20.40
CA ARG A 243 9.54 -31.75 -21.80
C ARG A 243 8.29 -31.24 -22.53
N ARG A 244 7.34 -30.57 -21.84
CA ARG A 244 6.07 -30.08 -22.43
C ARG A 244 6.25 -29.17 -23.66
N PRO A 245 7.31 -28.34 -23.77
CA PRO A 245 7.55 -27.58 -24.99
C PRO A 245 7.95 -28.46 -26.19
N MET A 246 8.61 -29.59 -25.96
CA MET A 246 9.29 -30.38 -27.01
C MET A 246 8.64 -31.73 -27.31
N ALA A 247 7.85 -32.28 -26.38
CA ALA A 247 7.13 -33.53 -26.57
C ALA A 247 6.07 -33.35 -27.67
N ASN A 248 6.31 -33.93 -28.85
CA ASN A 248 5.43 -33.93 -30.03
C ASN A 248 5.19 -32.58 -30.72
N ARG A 249 6.11 -31.60 -30.63
CA ARG A 249 5.95 -30.29 -31.30
C ARG A 249 7.20 -29.87 -32.09
N PRO A 250 7.34 -30.22 -33.38
CA PRO A 250 8.46 -29.76 -34.22
C PRO A 250 8.52 -28.23 -34.37
N ASN A 251 7.41 -27.52 -34.10
CA ASN A 251 7.30 -26.06 -34.20
C ASN A 251 7.55 -25.31 -32.88
N ALA A 252 7.96 -26.01 -31.80
CA ALA A 252 8.09 -25.45 -30.46
C ALA A 252 8.98 -24.19 -30.39
N MET A 253 10.09 -24.19 -31.13
CA MET A 253 11.01 -23.06 -31.17
C MET A 253 10.39 -21.84 -31.88
N THR A 254 9.64 -22.09 -32.95
CA THR A 254 8.90 -21.06 -33.67
C THR A 254 7.79 -20.47 -32.80
N GLU A 255 7.04 -21.31 -32.08
CA GLU A 255 6.02 -20.87 -31.12
C GLU A 255 6.63 -20.04 -29.98
N LEU A 256 7.76 -20.47 -29.42
CA LEU A 256 8.48 -19.73 -28.38
C LEU A 256 8.90 -18.33 -28.88
N ARG A 257 9.46 -18.25 -30.10
CA ARG A 257 9.82 -16.97 -30.72
C ARG A 257 8.60 -16.08 -30.91
N THR A 258 7.48 -16.62 -31.39
CA THR A 258 6.22 -15.87 -31.53
C THR A 258 5.72 -15.32 -30.19
N ILE A 259 5.73 -16.15 -29.14
CA ILE A 259 5.34 -15.72 -27.79
C ILE A 259 6.25 -14.61 -27.27
N LEU A 260 7.57 -14.75 -27.47
CA LEU A 260 8.54 -13.75 -27.04
C LEU A 260 8.32 -12.42 -27.78
N MET A 261 8.18 -12.46 -29.11
CA MET A 261 7.91 -11.27 -29.93
C MET A 261 6.63 -10.55 -29.49
N ALA A 262 5.57 -11.30 -29.17
CA ALA A 262 4.31 -10.71 -28.70
C ALA A 262 4.43 -10.07 -27.30
N ARG A 263 5.27 -10.63 -26.41
CA ARG A 263 5.42 -10.16 -25.03
C ARG A 263 6.53 -9.13 -24.83
N GLU A 264 7.51 -9.07 -25.73
CA GLU A 264 8.67 -8.18 -25.62
C GLU A 264 8.29 -6.70 -25.46
N PRO A 265 7.31 -6.13 -26.20
CA PRO A 265 6.87 -4.75 -25.99
C PRO A 265 6.29 -4.48 -24.58
N LEU A 266 5.75 -5.51 -23.93
CA LEU A 266 5.25 -5.42 -22.56
C LEU A 266 6.38 -5.59 -21.54
N TYR A 267 7.29 -6.55 -21.77
CA TYR A 267 8.47 -6.73 -20.92
C TYR A 267 9.39 -5.51 -20.92
N GLN A 268 9.52 -4.82 -22.06
CA GLN A 268 10.31 -3.59 -22.18
C GLN A 268 9.79 -2.44 -21.30
N GLN A 269 8.56 -2.50 -20.81
CA GLN A 269 8.01 -1.52 -19.88
C GLN A 269 8.52 -1.71 -18.44
N ALA A 270 9.36 -2.73 -18.20
CA ALA A 270 10.03 -2.93 -16.93
C ALA A 270 10.96 -1.76 -16.59
N ASN A 271 11.18 -1.51 -15.30
CA ASN A 271 12.06 -0.43 -14.86
C ASN A 271 13.53 -0.72 -15.20
N LEU A 272 13.93 -1.98 -15.15
CA LEU A 272 15.29 -2.45 -15.44
C LEU A 272 15.25 -3.66 -16.37
N THR A 273 16.31 -3.85 -17.14
CA THR A 273 16.52 -5.05 -17.96
C THR A 273 17.87 -5.67 -17.63
N ILE A 274 17.89 -7.00 -17.50
CA ILE A 274 19.10 -7.80 -17.25
C ILE A 274 19.20 -8.85 -18.35
N ASP A 275 20.30 -8.82 -19.10
CA ASP A 275 20.62 -9.89 -20.05
C ASP A 275 21.27 -11.07 -19.30
N THR A 276 20.64 -12.24 -19.41
CA THR A 276 21.04 -13.47 -18.72
C THR A 276 21.82 -14.43 -19.61
N SER A 277 22.15 -14.05 -20.85
CA SER A 277 22.79 -14.95 -21.82
C SER A 277 24.22 -15.33 -21.42
N LEU A 278 25.15 -14.41 -21.11
CA LEU A 278 26.55 -14.85 -20.98
C LEU A 278 27.47 -14.26 -19.89
N LEU A 279 27.34 -13.03 -19.34
CA LEU A 279 28.42 -12.50 -18.44
C LEU A 279 28.00 -11.45 -17.39
N GLY A 280 26.71 -11.25 -17.16
CA GLY A 280 26.21 -10.06 -16.44
C GLY A 280 25.63 -10.26 -15.04
N ILE A 281 25.26 -11.48 -14.62
CA ILE A 281 24.33 -11.66 -13.48
C ILE A 281 24.80 -10.94 -12.20
N ASN A 282 26.08 -11.09 -11.82
CA ASN A 282 26.58 -10.46 -10.60
C ASN A 282 26.60 -8.93 -10.69
N LYS A 283 27.07 -8.38 -11.82
CA LYS A 283 27.12 -6.92 -12.09
C LYS A 283 25.71 -6.33 -12.20
N SER A 284 24.78 -7.05 -12.80
CA SER A 284 23.38 -6.65 -12.93
C SER A 284 22.62 -6.69 -11.60
N ILE A 285 22.93 -7.67 -10.74
CA ILE A 285 22.43 -7.67 -9.36
C ILE A 285 22.98 -6.44 -8.61
N GLU A 286 24.26 -6.11 -8.77
CA GLU A 286 24.84 -4.90 -8.15
C GLU A 286 24.18 -3.61 -8.65
N ASN A 287 23.96 -3.48 -9.96
CA ASN A 287 23.22 -2.35 -10.53
C ASN A 287 21.76 -2.28 -10.00
N THR A 288 21.13 -3.43 -9.81
CA THR A 288 19.79 -3.49 -9.21
C THR A 288 19.82 -3.00 -7.76
N LEU A 289 20.82 -3.41 -6.98
CA LEU A 289 21.01 -2.97 -5.60
C LEU A 289 21.30 -1.46 -5.53
N SER A 290 22.10 -0.90 -6.46
CA SER A 290 22.33 0.54 -6.50
C SER A 290 21.08 1.32 -6.85
N GLU A 291 20.25 0.81 -7.76
CA GLU A 291 18.99 1.46 -8.13
C GLU A 291 17.98 1.39 -6.99
N LEU A 292 17.90 0.26 -6.28
CA LEU A 292 17.09 0.14 -5.06
C LEU A 292 17.52 1.16 -4.00
N ARG A 293 18.82 1.30 -3.73
CA ARG A 293 19.35 2.32 -2.80
C ARG A 293 19.06 3.76 -3.22
N ARG A 294 18.94 4.03 -4.52
CA ARG A 294 18.59 5.35 -5.06
C ARG A 294 17.12 5.69 -4.85
N LEU A 295 16.26 4.67 -4.77
CA LEU A 295 14.82 4.80 -4.64
C LEU A 295 14.33 4.91 -3.18
N GLY A 296 15.24 4.82 -2.20
CA GLY A 296 14.97 4.96 -0.76
C GLY A 296 14.97 3.61 -0.06
#